data_AF-A0A093ZRH0-F1
#
_entry.id   AF-A0A093ZRH0-F1
#
_cell.length_a   1.000
_cell.length_b   1.000
_cell.length_c   1.000
_cell.angle_alpha   90.00
_cell.angle_beta   90.00
_cell.angle_gamma   90.00
#
_symmetry.space_group_name_H-M   'P 1'
#
loop_
_entity.id
_entity.type
_entity.pdbx_description
1 polymer ?
#
loop_
_entity_poly.entity_id
_entity_poly.type
_entity_poly.pdbx_seq_one_letter_code
_entity_poly.pdbx_strand_id
1 'polypeptide(L)'
;MAGDSPHSTVSGDTKQVREERQQVLPALGQLVSLVFFWGDHITQDVSRGPFTNAEDWIRACLTLVLSDQGKILQTPDDEDDIKEAEDAKEIERLLKLLPSVLPSNTDTLELSILFHDDLSMQNILCDGDGKIMGIIDWECVSALPLWRACSLPEFLTGRERNDEPKRDHYAPDNSEDTLGLTREEEVVDNEGVNSLYWEHLLEYELTTLRSVFLEEMRNLTPKWIEEFKKAAVVKADFELAVQNCDNSWRTRMIRSWLDALERGENWDLRRGFLE
;
A
#
# COMPACT_ATOMS: atom_id res chain seq x y z
N MET A 1 60.10 29.73 -41.32
CA MET A 1 59.39 30.25 -40.13
C MET A 1 57.94 30.44 -40.54
N ALA A 2 57.02 29.84 -39.76
CA ALA A 2 55.54 29.92 -39.82
C ALA A 2 54.91 29.64 -41.21
N GLY A 3 54.07 28.64 -41.42
CA GLY A 3 53.28 27.79 -40.54
C GLY A 3 51.98 27.50 -41.27
N ASP A 4 52.02 26.59 -42.25
CA ASP A 4 50.84 26.14 -43.00
C ASP A 4 50.42 24.75 -42.52
N SER A 5 49.19 24.64 -42.03
CA SER A 5 48.48 23.37 -41.91
C SER A 5 47.87 23.00 -43.26
N PRO A 6 48.00 21.74 -43.70
CA PRO A 6 47.00 21.13 -44.56
C PRO A 6 46.31 19.95 -43.86
N HIS A 7 45.01 19.86 -44.10
CA HIS A 7 44.17 18.70 -43.82
C HIS A 7 44.86 17.39 -44.21
N SER A 8 44.85 16.41 -43.30
CA SER A 8 44.96 15.00 -43.67
C SER A 8 44.00 14.17 -42.83
N THR A 9 43.00 13.64 -43.53
CA THR A 9 42.05 12.63 -43.09
C THR A 9 42.80 11.42 -42.55
N VAL A 10 42.48 10.98 -41.32
CA VAL A 10 42.84 9.65 -40.82
C VAL A 10 41.55 8.92 -40.51
N SER A 11 41.26 7.94 -41.36
CA SER A 11 40.28 6.89 -41.16
C SER A 11 40.65 6.12 -39.90
N GLY A 12 39.90 6.35 -38.82
CA GLY A 12 40.01 5.62 -37.56
C GLY A 12 38.98 4.51 -37.50
N ASP A 13 39.38 3.33 -37.96
CA ASP A 13 39.02 2.01 -37.47
C ASP A 13 37.62 1.85 -36.82
N THR A 14 36.60 1.56 -37.62
CA THR A 14 35.25 1.11 -37.19
C THR A 14 35.25 -0.29 -36.57
N LYS A 15 36.31 -0.65 -35.84
CA LYS A 15 36.35 -1.81 -34.93
C LYS A 15 36.24 -1.34 -33.48
N GLN A 16 35.27 -0.47 -33.20
CA GLN A 16 34.77 -0.29 -31.84
C GLN A 16 33.73 -1.38 -31.58
N VAL A 17 34.23 -2.50 -31.05
CA VAL A 17 33.59 -3.33 -30.02
C VAL A 17 32.07 -3.20 -30.01
N ARG A 18 31.42 -3.87 -30.97
CA ARG A 18 30.02 -4.24 -30.85
C ARG A 18 30.01 -5.45 -29.91
N GLU A 19 30.31 -5.20 -28.63
CA GLU A 19 29.91 -6.10 -27.57
C GLU A 19 28.40 -6.22 -27.69
N GLU A 20 27.95 -7.38 -28.16
CA GLU A 20 26.61 -7.87 -27.91
C GLU A 20 26.48 -7.94 -26.38
N ARG A 21 26.11 -6.82 -25.75
CA ARG A 21 25.47 -6.87 -24.45
C ARG A 21 24.18 -7.65 -24.69
N GLN A 22 24.26 -8.96 -24.48
CA GLN A 22 23.10 -9.75 -24.10
C GLN A 22 22.48 -8.96 -22.95
N GLN A 23 21.41 -8.23 -23.25
CA GLN A 23 20.64 -7.55 -22.23
C GLN A 23 20.07 -8.67 -21.37
N VAL A 24 20.76 -8.98 -20.28
CA VAL A 24 20.24 -9.85 -19.23
C VAL A 24 18.95 -9.18 -18.82
N LEU A 25 17.83 -9.87 -19.06
CA LEU A 25 16.53 -9.36 -18.63
C LEU A 25 16.60 -9.14 -17.11
N PRO A 26 16.05 -8.02 -16.61
CA PRO A 26 16.01 -7.79 -15.18
C PRO A 26 15.36 -8.99 -14.48
N ALA A 27 16.05 -9.53 -13.47
CA ALA A 27 15.54 -10.61 -12.65
C ALA A 27 14.82 -10.02 -11.43
N LEU A 28 13.72 -10.65 -11.01
CA LEU A 28 13.07 -10.31 -9.76
C LEU A 28 14.01 -10.62 -8.59
N GLY A 29 14.23 -9.62 -7.75
CA GLY A 29 15.05 -9.72 -6.55
C GLY A 29 14.21 -9.93 -5.30
N GLN A 30 14.84 -9.67 -4.15
CA GLN A 30 14.14 -9.61 -2.87
C GLN A 30 13.09 -8.50 -2.86
N LEU A 31 11.98 -8.74 -2.18
CA LEU A 31 10.97 -7.75 -1.89
C LEU A 31 11.57 -6.69 -0.96
N VAL A 32 11.38 -5.42 -1.31
CA VAL A 32 11.80 -4.29 -0.48
C VAL A 32 10.53 -3.65 0.04
N SER A 33 10.14 -3.96 1.27
CA SER A 33 8.97 -3.40 1.95
C SER A 33 9.32 -3.15 3.41
N LEU A 34 8.73 -2.12 4.02
CA LEU A 34 9.04 -1.70 5.39
C LEU A 34 8.99 -2.86 6.38
N VAL A 35 8.03 -3.78 6.24
CA VAL A 35 7.92 -4.97 7.10
C VAL A 35 9.20 -5.81 7.13
N PHE A 36 10.04 -5.79 6.10
CA PHE A 36 11.25 -6.62 6.00
C PHE A 36 12.54 -5.94 6.50
N PHE A 37 12.53 -4.63 6.72
CA PHE A 37 13.75 -3.89 7.08
C PHE A 37 13.56 -2.82 8.17
N TRP A 38 12.33 -2.50 8.57
CA TRP A 38 12.09 -1.57 9.66
C TRP A 38 12.59 -2.14 11.00
N GLY A 39 13.12 -1.27 11.86
CA GLY A 39 13.64 -1.68 13.17
C GLY A 39 14.74 -2.74 13.06
N ASP A 40 14.61 -3.83 13.83
CA ASP A 40 15.57 -4.92 13.81
C ASP A 40 15.28 -5.99 12.73
N HIS A 41 14.20 -5.84 11.95
CA HIS A 41 13.74 -6.83 10.96
C HIS A 41 14.80 -7.03 9.87
N ILE A 42 15.60 -6.00 9.56
CA ILE A 42 16.71 -6.11 8.60
C ILE A 42 17.76 -7.15 9.01
N THR A 43 17.88 -7.44 10.31
CA THR A 43 18.84 -8.40 10.87
C THR A 43 18.27 -9.80 11.06
N GLN A 44 16.94 -9.96 10.96
CA GLN A 44 16.27 -11.24 11.17
C GLN A 44 16.46 -12.17 9.97
N ASP A 45 16.65 -13.46 10.24
CA ASP A 45 16.82 -14.50 9.22
C ASP A 45 15.46 -14.99 8.71
N VAL A 46 14.87 -14.22 7.80
CA VAL A 46 13.60 -14.53 7.13
C VAL A 46 13.77 -14.41 5.62
N SER A 47 13.08 -15.28 4.87
CA SER A 47 13.04 -15.19 3.40
C SER A 47 12.44 -13.85 2.96
N ARG A 48 13.15 -13.13 2.10
CA ARG A 48 12.70 -11.85 1.51
C ARG A 48 12.33 -12.01 0.03
N GLY A 49 12.16 -13.25 -0.44
CA GLY A 49 11.88 -13.55 -1.83
C GLY A 49 13.13 -13.55 -2.74
N PRO A 50 12.95 -13.52 -4.08
CA PRO A 50 11.66 -13.43 -4.77
C PRO A 50 10.72 -14.58 -4.38
N PHE A 51 9.46 -14.25 -4.10
CA PHE A 51 8.46 -15.25 -3.71
C PHE A 51 7.79 -15.84 -4.95
N THR A 52 7.54 -17.15 -4.94
CA THR A 52 6.88 -17.84 -6.05
C THR A 52 5.35 -17.81 -5.97
N ASN A 53 4.81 -17.52 -4.78
CA ASN A 53 3.38 -17.45 -4.50
C ASN A 53 3.13 -16.52 -3.30
N ALA A 54 1.90 -16.02 -3.19
CA ALA A 54 1.46 -15.18 -2.08
C ALA A 54 1.54 -15.85 -0.70
N GLU A 55 1.44 -17.18 -0.60
CA GLU A 55 1.49 -17.88 0.69
C GLU A 55 2.86 -17.68 1.35
N ASP A 56 3.94 -17.92 0.59
CA ASP A 56 5.32 -17.77 1.08
C ASP A 56 5.62 -16.32 1.47
N TRP A 57 5.11 -15.36 0.68
CA TRP A 57 5.25 -13.93 0.98
C TRP A 57 4.56 -13.57 2.29
N ILE A 58 3.27 -13.91 2.45
CA ILE A 58 2.50 -13.56 3.65
C ILE A 58 3.01 -14.31 4.88
N ARG A 59 3.46 -15.57 4.72
CA ARG A 59 4.09 -16.35 5.78
C ARG A 59 5.37 -15.69 6.28
N ALA A 60 6.20 -15.16 5.38
CA ALA A 60 7.40 -14.43 5.75
C ALA A 60 7.08 -13.17 6.56
N CYS A 61 6.06 -12.39 6.16
CA CYS A 61 5.58 -11.25 6.94
C CYS A 61 5.11 -11.66 8.35
N LEU A 62 4.23 -12.65 8.45
CA LEU A 62 3.70 -13.14 9.74
C LEU A 62 4.81 -13.70 10.66
N THR A 63 5.86 -14.28 10.08
CA THR A 63 6.99 -14.82 10.86
C THR A 63 7.79 -13.71 11.55
N LEU A 64 7.96 -12.55 10.88
CA LEU A 64 8.60 -11.38 11.48
C LEU A 64 7.77 -10.87 12.66
N VAL A 65 6.49 -10.60 12.43
CA VAL A 65 5.58 -10.09 13.48
C VAL A 65 5.53 -11.06 14.68
N LEU A 66 5.48 -12.38 14.43
CA LEU A 66 5.51 -13.38 15.50
C LEU A 66 6.84 -13.37 16.27
N SER A 67 7.95 -13.14 15.58
CA SER A 67 9.26 -13.02 16.23
C SER A 67 9.32 -11.79 17.13
N ASP A 68 8.73 -10.67 16.73
CA ASP A 68 8.75 -9.44 17.53
C ASP A 68 7.91 -9.60 18.80
N GLN A 69 6.71 -10.17 18.66
CA GLN A 69 5.87 -10.56 19.79
C GLN A 69 6.59 -11.51 20.76
N GLY A 70 7.34 -12.48 20.22
CA GLY A 70 8.13 -13.41 21.01
C GLY A 70 9.26 -12.73 21.81
N LYS A 71 9.82 -11.62 21.32
CA LYS A 71 10.82 -10.82 22.05
C LYS A 71 10.17 -9.99 23.15
N ILE A 72 9.05 -9.32 22.85
CA ILE A 72 8.28 -8.52 23.81
C ILE A 72 7.90 -9.38 25.03
N LEU A 73 7.41 -10.60 24.80
CA LEU A 73 7.06 -11.55 25.86
C LEU A 73 8.23 -11.99 26.76
N GLN A 74 9.47 -11.98 26.25
CA GLN A 74 10.64 -12.38 27.02
C GLN A 74 11.15 -11.26 27.93
N THR A 75 10.88 -10.01 27.55
CA THR A 75 11.29 -8.81 28.28
C THR A 75 10.15 -7.80 28.31
N PRO A 76 9.03 -8.11 28.99
CA PRO A 76 7.93 -7.16 29.12
C PRO A 76 8.42 -5.96 29.95
N ASP A 77 8.28 -4.77 29.39
CA ASP A 77 8.60 -3.49 30.03
C ASP A 77 7.41 -3.00 30.87
N ASP A 78 6.16 -3.23 30.43
CA ASP A 78 4.94 -2.89 31.18
C ASP A 78 3.73 -3.86 31.01
N GLU A 79 2.58 -3.51 31.61
CA GLU A 79 1.33 -4.31 31.51
C GLU A 79 0.71 -4.25 30.10
N ASP A 80 0.99 -3.21 29.32
CA ASP A 80 0.49 -3.08 27.95
C ASP A 80 1.24 -4.05 27.03
N ASP A 81 2.53 -4.30 27.24
CA ASP A 81 3.30 -5.34 26.54
C ASP A 81 2.70 -6.75 26.70
N ILE A 82 2.19 -7.06 27.90
CA ILE A 82 1.55 -8.36 28.17
C ILE A 82 0.24 -8.46 27.38
N LYS A 83 -0.51 -7.37 27.27
CA LYS A 83 -1.76 -7.31 26.53
C LYS A 83 -1.53 -7.37 25.02
N GLU A 84 -0.51 -6.71 24.50
CA GLU A 84 -0.09 -6.84 23.09
C GLU A 84 0.34 -8.28 22.77
N ALA A 85 1.01 -8.94 23.70
CA ALA A 85 1.33 -10.35 23.54
C ALA A 85 0.11 -11.29 23.61
N GLU A 86 -0.95 -10.94 24.34
CA GLU A 86 -2.21 -11.69 24.30
C GLU A 86 -2.89 -11.61 22.91
N ASP A 87 -2.62 -10.54 22.15
CA ASP A 87 -3.06 -10.38 20.77
C ASP A 87 -2.24 -11.23 19.77
N ALA A 88 -1.09 -11.79 20.17
CA ALA A 88 -0.32 -12.73 19.36
C ALA A 88 -1.12 -14.00 18.97
N LYS A 89 -2.20 -14.33 19.69
CA LYS A 89 -3.13 -15.40 19.32
C LYS A 89 -3.75 -15.20 17.93
N GLU A 90 -3.96 -13.95 17.52
CA GLU A 90 -4.51 -13.66 16.20
C GLU A 90 -3.49 -13.95 15.08
N ILE A 91 -2.19 -13.74 15.33
CA ILE A 91 -1.11 -14.08 14.40
C ILE A 91 -1.06 -15.59 14.17
N GLU A 92 -1.18 -16.40 15.23
CA GLU A 92 -1.24 -17.85 15.11
C GLU A 92 -2.47 -18.32 14.31
N ARG A 93 -3.62 -17.66 14.50
CA ARG A 93 -4.84 -17.92 13.71
C ARG A 93 -4.66 -17.57 12.24
N LEU A 94 -4.05 -16.42 11.93
CA LEU A 94 -3.70 -16.03 10.57
C LEU A 94 -2.78 -17.09 9.94
N LEU A 95 -1.69 -17.49 10.61
CA LEU A 95 -0.79 -18.53 10.12
C LEU A 95 -1.50 -19.86 9.83
N LYS A 96 -2.48 -20.23 10.64
CA LYS A 96 -3.28 -21.46 10.47
C LYS A 96 -4.25 -21.36 9.28
N LEU A 97 -4.86 -20.19 9.06
CA LEU A 97 -5.80 -19.95 7.97
C LEU A 97 -5.11 -19.70 6.63
N LEU A 98 -3.87 -19.23 6.64
CA LEU A 98 -3.11 -18.83 5.46
C LEU A 98 -3.18 -19.85 4.29
N PRO A 99 -2.92 -21.17 4.47
CA PRO A 99 -2.97 -22.12 3.35
C PRO A 99 -4.37 -22.30 2.74
N SER A 100 -5.43 -21.98 3.49
CA SER A 100 -6.81 -22.07 3.00
C SER A 100 -7.23 -20.83 2.21
N VAL A 101 -6.71 -19.66 2.58
CA VAL A 101 -7.03 -18.37 1.94
C VAL A 101 -6.12 -18.10 0.73
N LEU A 102 -4.84 -18.43 0.86
CA LEU A 102 -3.79 -18.27 -0.15
C LEU A 102 -3.13 -19.63 -0.39
N PRO A 103 -3.81 -20.57 -1.09
CA PRO A 103 -3.23 -21.87 -1.35
C PRO A 103 -2.02 -21.75 -2.29
N SER A 104 -0.88 -22.31 -1.88
CA SER A 104 0.28 -22.53 -2.76
C SER A 104 -0.08 -23.50 -3.88
N ASN A 105 -0.57 -22.98 -5.01
CA ASN A 105 -0.76 -23.80 -6.19
C ASN A 105 0.54 -23.88 -6.98
N THR A 106 1.21 -25.03 -6.92
CA THR A 106 2.48 -25.26 -7.64
C THR A 106 2.31 -25.38 -9.15
N ASP A 107 1.07 -25.58 -9.63
CA ASP A 107 0.80 -25.88 -11.04
C ASP A 107 0.57 -24.63 -11.89
N THR A 108 0.39 -23.46 -11.25
CA THR A 108 0.14 -22.18 -11.93
C THR A 108 1.01 -21.08 -11.37
N LEU A 109 1.83 -20.45 -12.21
CA LEU A 109 2.57 -19.25 -11.82
C LEU A 109 1.60 -18.10 -11.51
N GLU A 110 1.78 -17.48 -10.34
CA GLU A 110 1.05 -16.28 -9.98
C GLU A 110 1.66 -15.07 -10.71
N LEU A 111 0.83 -14.35 -11.47
CA LEU A 111 1.28 -13.16 -12.20
C LEU A 111 1.50 -12.00 -11.22
N SER A 112 2.71 -11.44 -11.23
CA SER A 112 3.08 -10.23 -10.49
C SER A 112 2.99 -8.98 -11.37
N ILE A 113 2.49 -7.89 -10.82
CA ILE A 113 2.36 -6.58 -11.47
C ILE A 113 3.09 -5.55 -10.61
N LEU A 114 3.81 -4.62 -11.25
CA LEU A 114 4.40 -3.48 -10.55
C LEU A 114 3.29 -2.66 -9.89
N PHE A 115 3.34 -2.55 -8.58
CA PHE A 115 2.30 -1.90 -7.79
C PHE A 115 2.91 -0.85 -6.87
N HIS A 116 2.39 0.38 -6.95
CA HIS A 116 2.81 1.49 -6.11
C HIS A 116 2.02 1.44 -4.79
N ASP A 117 2.68 1.08 -3.69
CA ASP A 117 2.03 0.84 -2.41
C ASP A 117 1.47 2.12 -1.76
N ASP A 118 2.08 3.29 -1.99
CA ASP A 118 1.63 4.60 -1.50
C ASP A 118 1.25 5.53 -2.67
N LEU A 119 0.23 5.16 -3.43
CA LEU A 119 -0.29 6.04 -4.50
C LEU A 119 -1.28 7.06 -3.89
N SER A 120 -0.78 7.88 -2.97
CA SER A 120 -1.51 8.97 -2.31
C SER A 120 -1.46 10.27 -3.13
N MET A 121 -2.24 11.28 -2.74
CA MET A 121 -2.25 12.57 -3.43
C MET A 121 -0.90 13.28 -3.36
N GLN A 122 -0.12 13.04 -2.30
CA GLN A 122 1.22 13.61 -2.09
C GLN A 122 2.23 13.09 -3.11
N ASN A 123 2.00 11.88 -3.64
CA ASN A 123 2.88 11.21 -4.59
C ASN A 123 2.49 11.42 -6.06
N ILE A 124 1.48 12.25 -6.33
CA ILE A 124 1.02 12.59 -7.69
C ILE A 124 1.30 14.06 -7.96
N LEU A 125 2.21 14.34 -8.90
CA LEU A 125 2.53 15.70 -9.33
C LEU A 125 1.60 16.13 -10.46
N CYS A 126 0.99 17.30 -10.31
CA CYS A 126 0.14 17.92 -11.32
C CYS A 126 0.67 19.30 -11.73
N ASP A 127 0.38 19.73 -12.96
CA ASP A 127 0.57 21.13 -13.37
C ASP A 127 -0.58 22.04 -12.90
N GLY A 128 -0.51 23.34 -13.23
CA GLY A 128 -1.52 24.32 -12.84
C GLY A 128 -2.90 24.12 -13.47
N ASP A 129 -3.00 23.27 -14.50
CA ASP A 129 -4.26 22.89 -15.16
C ASP A 129 -4.81 21.54 -14.64
N GLY A 130 -4.14 20.93 -13.64
CA GLY A 130 -4.52 19.65 -13.06
C GLY A 130 -4.09 18.43 -13.88
N LYS A 131 -3.19 18.59 -14.85
CA LYS A 131 -2.66 17.47 -15.63
C LYS A 131 -1.57 16.76 -14.86
N ILE A 132 -1.64 15.43 -14.80
CA ILE A 132 -0.60 14.60 -14.18
C ILE A 132 0.73 14.76 -14.94
N MET A 133 1.76 15.19 -14.21
CA MET A 133 3.11 15.43 -14.70
C MET A 133 4.09 14.33 -14.27
N GLY A 134 3.81 13.64 -13.18
CA GLY A 134 4.65 12.55 -12.69
C GLY A 134 4.06 11.86 -11.48
N ILE A 135 4.55 10.65 -11.24
CA ILE A 135 4.36 9.90 -10.00
C ILE A 135 5.75 9.81 -9.36
N ILE A 136 5.86 10.15 -8.09
CA ILE A 136 7.10 10.10 -7.32
C ILE A 136 7.04 8.99 -6.29
N ASP A 137 8.07 8.87 -5.45
CA ASP A 137 8.13 7.94 -4.33
C ASP A 137 8.11 6.45 -4.72
N TRP A 138 8.85 6.12 -5.78
CA TRP A 138 9.02 4.76 -6.27
C TRP A 138 9.98 3.89 -5.43
N GLU A 139 10.41 4.37 -4.27
CA GLU A 139 11.21 3.56 -3.35
C GLU A 139 10.33 2.46 -2.73
N CYS A 140 10.92 1.29 -2.47
CA CYS A 140 10.19 0.13 -1.93
C CYS A 140 9.02 -0.40 -2.79
N VAL A 141 8.82 0.08 -4.02
CA VAL A 141 7.80 -0.44 -4.94
C VAL A 141 8.13 -1.89 -5.33
N SER A 142 7.10 -2.74 -5.27
CA SER A 142 7.23 -4.18 -5.47
C SER A 142 6.36 -4.71 -6.61
N ALA A 143 6.74 -5.87 -7.15
CA ALA A 143 5.89 -6.62 -8.07
C ALA A 143 5.00 -7.58 -7.25
N LEU A 144 3.70 -7.28 -7.16
CA LEU A 144 2.74 -7.99 -6.30
C LEU A 144 1.73 -8.79 -7.12
N PRO A 145 1.12 -9.85 -6.54
CA PRO A 145 0.06 -10.60 -7.20
C PRO A 145 -1.08 -9.72 -7.72
N LEU A 146 -1.67 -10.11 -8.87
CA LEU A 146 -2.77 -9.37 -9.49
C LEU A 146 -3.91 -9.04 -8.52
N TRP A 147 -4.32 -9.98 -7.66
CA TRP A 147 -5.40 -9.76 -6.70
C TRP A 147 -5.07 -8.65 -5.69
N ARG A 148 -3.79 -8.43 -5.36
CA ARG A 148 -3.35 -7.36 -4.46
C ARG A 148 -3.28 -6.01 -5.16
N ALA A 149 -2.87 -6.01 -6.43
CA ALA A 149 -2.84 -4.83 -7.29
C ALA A 149 -4.24 -4.38 -7.74
N CYS A 150 -5.24 -5.27 -7.68
CA CYS A 150 -6.64 -4.98 -7.95
C CYS A 150 -7.36 -4.40 -6.73
N SER A 151 -6.87 -3.26 -6.24
CA SER A 151 -7.43 -2.48 -5.13
C SER A 151 -7.54 -1.00 -5.53
N LEU A 152 -8.39 -0.23 -4.85
CA LEU A 152 -8.45 1.21 -5.08
C LEU A 152 -7.09 1.84 -4.70
N PRO A 153 -6.53 2.73 -5.54
CA PRO A 153 -5.40 3.58 -5.16
C PRO A 153 -5.66 4.30 -3.84
N GLU A 154 -4.61 4.58 -3.08
CA GLU A 154 -4.72 5.22 -1.76
C GLU A 154 -5.46 6.56 -1.80
N PHE A 155 -5.21 7.39 -2.81
CA PHE A 155 -5.93 8.66 -2.99
C PHE A 155 -7.45 8.49 -3.22
N LEU A 156 -7.92 7.29 -3.57
CA LEU A 156 -9.34 6.93 -3.69
C LEU A 156 -9.84 6.14 -2.48
N THR A 157 -9.07 5.94 -1.42
CA THR A 157 -9.55 5.31 -0.18
C THR A 157 -10.23 6.35 0.72
N GLY A 158 -10.91 5.91 1.78
CA GLY A 158 -11.62 6.80 2.72
C GLY A 158 -13.13 6.55 2.77
N ARG A 159 -13.81 7.31 3.64
CA ARG A 159 -15.25 7.19 3.87
C ARG A 159 -16.05 7.51 2.62
N GLU A 160 -17.17 6.80 2.49
CA GLU A 160 -18.12 7.06 1.41
C GLU A 160 -19.15 8.10 1.85
N ARG A 161 -19.31 9.14 1.03
CA ARG A 161 -20.38 10.14 1.19
C ARG A 161 -21.12 10.32 -0.12
N ASN A 162 -22.39 9.93 -0.14
CA ASN A 162 -23.24 9.99 -1.34
C ASN A 162 -23.95 11.34 -1.52
N ASP A 163 -24.16 12.06 -0.42
CA ASP A 163 -24.85 13.35 -0.41
C ASP A 163 -23.83 14.48 -0.31
N GLU A 164 -23.91 15.43 -1.23
CA GLU A 164 -23.07 16.62 -1.25
C GLU A 164 -23.27 17.43 0.06
N PRO A 165 -22.19 17.75 0.80
CA PRO A 165 -22.30 18.54 2.01
C PRO A 165 -22.72 19.96 1.67
N LYS A 166 -23.72 20.48 2.39
CA LYS A 166 -24.17 21.86 2.22
C LYS A 166 -23.44 22.75 3.20
N ARG A 167 -22.68 23.74 2.69
CA ARG A 167 -21.87 24.67 3.51
C ARG A 167 -22.66 25.30 4.65
N ASP A 168 -23.91 25.71 4.39
CA ASP A 168 -24.79 26.36 5.38
C ASP A 168 -25.20 25.45 6.57
N HIS A 169 -24.94 24.15 6.50
CA HIS A 169 -25.20 23.22 7.61
C HIS A 169 -24.04 23.11 8.61
N TYR A 170 -22.92 23.76 8.32
CA TYR A 170 -21.72 23.71 9.15
C TYR A 170 -21.58 25.00 9.96
N ALA A 171 -21.00 24.87 11.15
CA ALA A 171 -20.70 26.01 11.99
C ALA A 171 -19.65 26.92 11.32
N PRO A 172 -19.68 28.23 11.62
CA PRO A 172 -18.58 29.10 11.24
C PRO A 172 -17.27 28.62 11.89
N ASP A 173 -16.15 28.94 11.24
CA ASP A 173 -14.84 28.64 11.80
C ASP A 173 -14.59 29.52 13.04
N ASN A 174 -14.52 28.88 14.21
CA ASN A 174 -14.21 29.55 15.46
C ASN A 174 -12.71 29.38 15.71
N SER A 175 -11.90 30.33 15.23
CA SER A 175 -10.44 30.32 15.37
C SER A 175 -9.91 30.30 16.82
N GLU A 176 -10.79 30.28 17.83
CA GLU A 176 -10.42 30.13 19.25
C GLU A 176 -10.09 28.67 19.62
N ASP A 177 -10.62 27.66 18.92
CA ASP A 177 -10.32 26.24 19.20
C ASP A 177 -8.92 25.81 18.69
N THR A 178 -8.28 26.63 17.85
CA THR A 178 -6.94 26.37 17.28
C THR A 178 -5.78 26.82 18.19
N LEU A 179 -6.06 27.42 19.36
CA LEU A 179 -5.05 27.93 20.30
C LEU A 179 -4.27 26.83 21.06
N GLY A 180 -4.58 25.55 20.83
CA GLY A 180 -3.89 24.40 21.45
C GLY A 180 -2.77 23.78 20.63
N LEU A 181 -2.64 24.09 19.34
CA LEU A 181 -1.63 23.51 18.46
C LEU A 181 -0.54 24.53 18.15
N THR A 182 0.45 24.60 19.04
CA THR A 182 1.71 25.30 18.77
C THR A 182 2.52 24.54 17.73
N ARG A 183 2.36 24.89 16.45
CA ARG A 183 3.41 24.86 15.43
C ARG A 183 3.02 25.80 14.30
N GLU A 184 4.00 26.47 13.75
CA GLU A 184 3.92 27.41 12.62
C GLU A 184 3.51 26.68 11.31
N GLU A 185 2.42 25.93 11.33
CA GLU A 185 1.79 25.41 10.12
C GLU A 185 0.89 26.52 9.58
N GLU A 186 1.04 26.83 8.29
CA GLU A 186 0.20 27.80 7.59
C GLU A 186 -1.27 27.48 7.91
N VAL A 187 -1.93 28.39 8.64
CA VAL A 187 -3.34 28.27 8.95
C VAL A 187 -4.07 28.29 7.62
N VAL A 188 -4.46 27.11 7.14
CA VAL A 188 -5.24 26.96 5.91
C VAL A 188 -6.51 27.78 6.09
N ASP A 189 -6.75 28.72 5.17
CA ASP A 189 -7.97 29.54 5.20
C ASP A 189 -9.17 28.62 4.98
N ASN A 190 -9.93 28.34 6.05
CA ASN A 190 -11.14 27.53 5.95
C ASN A 190 -12.32 28.32 5.37
N GLU A 191 -12.09 29.50 4.79
CA GLU A 191 -13.08 30.45 4.26
C GLU A 191 -14.22 30.75 5.25
N GLY A 192 -13.91 30.75 6.55
CA GLY A 192 -14.87 31.03 7.62
C GLY A 192 -15.90 29.92 7.89
N VAL A 193 -15.71 28.70 7.39
CA VAL A 193 -16.53 27.52 7.74
C VAL A 193 -15.68 26.45 8.44
N ASN A 194 -16.27 25.69 9.35
CA ASN A 194 -15.58 24.61 10.06
C ASN A 194 -14.89 23.61 9.10
N SER A 195 -13.67 23.16 9.45
CA SER A 195 -12.86 22.23 8.64
C SER A 195 -13.58 20.94 8.24
N LEU A 196 -14.54 20.48 9.06
CA LEU A 196 -15.36 19.31 8.78
C LEU A 196 -16.16 19.43 7.48
N TYR A 197 -16.50 20.65 7.05
CA TYR A 197 -17.13 20.87 5.75
C TYR A 197 -16.21 20.41 4.61
N TRP A 198 -14.93 20.80 4.66
CA TRP A 198 -13.94 20.51 3.64
C TRP A 198 -13.58 19.02 3.61
N GLU A 199 -13.44 18.41 4.79
CA GLU A 199 -13.27 16.94 4.91
C GLU A 199 -14.43 16.20 4.25
N HIS A 200 -15.66 16.57 4.58
CA HIS A 200 -16.85 15.95 3.99
C HIS A 200 -17.00 16.27 2.49
N LEU A 201 -16.54 17.43 2.03
CA LEU A 201 -16.58 17.75 0.60
C LEU A 201 -15.64 16.83 -0.16
N LEU A 202 -14.43 16.64 0.36
CA LEU A 202 -13.46 15.70 -0.21
C LEU A 202 -13.99 14.25 -0.19
N GLU A 203 -14.62 13.79 0.90
CA GLU A 203 -15.26 12.46 0.95
C GLU A 203 -16.28 12.27 -0.19
N TYR A 204 -17.11 13.28 -0.44
CA TYR A 204 -18.13 13.26 -1.50
C TYR A 204 -17.49 13.26 -2.90
N GLU A 205 -16.50 14.10 -3.13
CA GLU A 205 -15.77 14.19 -4.40
C GLU A 205 -15.05 12.87 -4.71
N LEU A 206 -14.38 12.28 -3.71
CA LEU A 206 -13.73 10.97 -3.85
C LEU A 206 -14.74 9.85 -4.08
N THR A 207 -15.91 9.86 -3.44
CA THR A 207 -16.99 8.90 -3.75
C THR A 207 -17.43 8.99 -5.21
N THR A 208 -17.58 10.21 -5.72
CA THR A 208 -17.92 10.43 -7.13
C THR A 208 -16.79 9.95 -8.04
N LEU A 209 -15.54 10.27 -7.71
CA LEU A 209 -14.37 9.88 -8.50
C LEU A 209 -14.13 8.37 -8.52
N ARG A 210 -14.39 7.65 -7.42
CA ARG A 210 -14.37 6.17 -7.37
C ARG A 210 -15.28 5.57 -8.44
N SER A 211 -16.48 6.14 -8.61
CA SER A 211 -17.44 5.66 -9.61
C SER A 211 -16.91 5.83 -11.03
N VAL A 212 -16.31 6.99 -11.33
CA VAL A 212 -15.65 7.25 -12.62
C VAL A 212 -14.47 6.31 -12.84
N PHE A 213 -13.60 6.15 -11.83
CA PHE A 213 -12.46 5.25 -11.89
C PHE A 213 -12.87 3.81 -12.19
N LEU A 214 -13.88 3.29 -11.50
CA LEU A 214 -14.37 1.93 -11.72
C LEU A 214 -15.02 1.75 -13.09
N GLU A 215 -15.60 2.80 -13.68
CA GLU A 215 -16.11 2.78 -15.05
C GLU A 215 -14.96 2.74 -16.07
N GLU A 216 -13.96 3.60 -15.91
CA GLU A 216 -12.79 3.64 -16.77
C GLU A 216 -12.00 2.33 -16.71
N MET A 217 -11.80 1.78 -15.51
CA MET A 217 -11.14 0.48 -15.34
C MET A 217 -11.91 -0.67 -16.00
N ARG A 218 -13.25 -0.59 -16.04
CA ARG A 218 -14.07 -1.56 -16.77
C ARG A 218 -13.86 -1.49 -18.27
N ASN A 219 -13.68 -0.29 -18.81
CA ASN A 219 -13.47 -0.07 -20.24
C ASN A 219 -12.04 -0.45 -20.66
N LEU A 220 -11.04 -0.08 -19.86
CA LEU A 220 -9.62 -0.29 -20.18
C LEU A 220 -9.14 -1.70 -19.85
N THR A 221 -9.51 -2.22 -18.68
CA THR A 221 -9.01 -3.50 -18.17
C THR A 221 -10.11 -4.30 -17.46
N PRO A 222 -11.06 -4.93 -18.18
CA PRO A 222 -12.17 -5.68 -17.58
C PRO A 222 -11.72 -6.74 -16.55
N LYS A 223 -10.58 -7.39 -16.81
CA LYS A 223 -9.99 -8.39 -15.90
C LYS A 223 -9.68 -7.81 -14.51
N TRP A 224 -9.27 -6.54 -14.43
CA TRP A 224 -9.02 -5.87 -13.15
C TRP A 224 -10.32 -5.79 -12.33
N ILE A 225 -11.44 -5.43 -12.95
CA ILE A 225 -12.76 -5.36 -12.30
C ILE A 225 -13.24 -6.74 -11.85
N GLU A 226 -12.96 -7.78 -12.64
CA GLU A 226 -13.30 -9.15 -12.25
C GLU A 226 -12.55 -9.58 -10.99
N GLU A 227 -11.24 -9.32 -10.92
CA GLU A 227 -10.42 -9.64 -9.75
C GLU A 227 -10.83 -8.83 -8.52
N PHE A 228 -11.03 -7.51 -8.70
CA PHE A 228 -11.53 -6.59 -7.68
C PHE A 228 -12.85 -7.08 -7.06
N LYS A 229 -13.76 -7.68 -7.84
CA LYS A 229 -15.07 -8.16 -7.38
C LYS A 229 -15.11 -9.61 -6.86
N LYS A 230 -14.37 -10.55 -7.48
CA LYS A 230 -14.60 -12.00 -7.33
C LYS A 230 -13.76 -12.67 -6.24
N ALA A 231 -12.48 -12.33 -6.15
CA ALA A 231 -11.49 -13.14 -5.42
C ALA A 231 -10.54 -12.30 -4.55
N ALA A 232 -10.41 -11.00 -4.85
CA ALA A 232 -9.54 -10.12 -4.08
C ALA A 232 -10.08 -9.79 -2.68
N VAL A 233 -11.38 -9.89 -2.42
CA VAL A 233 -11.94 -9.44 -1.12
C VAL A 233 -11.32 -10.18 0.06
N VAL A 234 -11.43 -11.51 0.11
CA VAL A 234 -10.90 -12.28 1.24
C VAL A 234 -9.37 -12.25 1.28
N LYS A 235 -8.70 -12.31 0.12
CA LYS A 235 -7.22 -12.27 0.07
C LYS A 235 -6.65 -10.91 0.47
N ALA A 236 -7.26 -9.82 0.01
CA ALA A 236 -6.87 -8.46 0.35
C ALA A 236 -7.24 -8.12 1.79
N ASP A 237 -8.40 -8.54 2.29
CA ASP A 237 -8.75 -8.38 3.71
C ASP A 237 -7.78 -9.18 4.60
N PHE A 238 -7.37 -10.37 4.16
CA PHE A 238 -6.37 -11.16 4.86
C PHE A 238 -4.99 -10.48 4.89
N GLU A 239 -4.52 -9.99 3.74
CA GLU A 239 -3.26 -9.25 3.68
C GLU A 239 -3.30 -7.93 4.47
N LEU A 240 -4.43 -7.23 4.47
CA LEU A 240 -4.67 -6.06 5.29
C LEU A 240 -4.66 -6.40 6.79
N ALA A 241 -5.25 -7.53 7.18
CA ALA A 241 -5.19 -8.03 8.55
C ALA A 241 -3.74 -8.30 8.96
N VAL A 242 -2.93 -8.90 8.09
CA VAL A 242 -1.49 -9.15 8.33
C VAL A 242 -0.73 -7.83 8.52
N GLN A 243 -1.01 -6.80 7.72
CA GLN A 243 -0.39 -5.47 7.85
C GLN A 243 -0.76 -4.73 9.14
N ASN A 244 -1.79 -5.19 9.87
CA ASN A 244 -2.33 -4.49 11.03
C ASN A 244 -2.47 -5.41 12.25
N CYS A 245 -1.90 -6.60 12.21
CA CYS A 245 -2.06 -7.59 13.29
C CYS A 245 -1.24 -7.27 14.55
N ASP A 246 -0.28 -6.35 14.44
CA ASP A 246 0.49 -5.72 15.52
C ASP A 246 -0.09 -4.37 15.96
N ASN A 247 -1.17 -3.91 15.35
CA ASN A 247 -1.80 -2.64 15.69
C ASN A 247 -2.93 -2.86 16.72
N SER A 248 -2.64 -2.54 17.98
CA SER A 248 -3.54 -2.73 19.12
C SER A 248 -4.92 -2.07 18.97
N TRP A 249 -5.03 -0.97 18.21
CA TRP A 249 -6.33 -0.34 17.91
C TRP A 249 -7.18 -1.15 16.94
N ARG A 250 -6.55 -1.91 16.03
CA ARG A 250 -7.22 -2.69 14.99
C ARG A 250 -7.45 -4.15 15.40
N THR A 251 -6.77 -4.67 16.42
CA THR A 251 -6.89 -6.08 16.83
C THR A 251 -8.33 -6.53 17.07
N ARG A 252 -9.17 -5.73 17.73
CA ARG A 252 -10.57 -6.11 18.02
C ARG A 252 -11.36 -6.38 16.74
N MET A 253 -11.15 -5.55 15.74
CA MET A 253 -11.84 -5.67 14.46
C MET A 253 -11.29 -6.85 13.65
N ILE A 254 -9.96 -7.03 13.64
CA ILE A 254 -9.33 -8.21 13.04
C ILE A 254 -9.83 -9.51 13.68
N ARG A 255 -9.90 -9.58 15.02
CA ARG A 255 -10.44 -10.73 15.75
C ARG A 255 -11.86 -11.05 15.31
N SER A 256 -12.70 -10.02 15.25
CA SER A 256 -14.11 -10.19 14.90
C SER A 256 -14.24 -10.66 13.44
N TRP A 257 -13.42 -10.12 12.54
CA TRP A 257 -13.35 -10.55 11.14
C TRP A 257 -12.85 -12.00 11.00
N LEU A 258 -11.82 -12.40 11.76
CA LEU A 258 -11.35 -13.78 11.83
C LEU A 258 -12.47 -14.72 12.29
N ASP A 259 -13.24 -14.33 13.31
CA ASP A 259 -14.37 -15.12 13.78
C ASP A 259 -15.44 -15.31 12.69
N ALA A 260 -15.72 -14.27 11.90
CA ALA A 260 -16.65 -14.36 10.76
C ALA A 260 -16.08 -15.25 9.63
N LEU A 261 -14.79 -15.10 9.31
CA LEU A 261 -14.10 -15.90 8.30
C LEU A 261 -14.14 -17.39 8.64
N GLU A 262 -13.89 -17.75 9.92
CA GLU A 262 -13.95 -19.13 10.40
C GLU A 262 -15.37 -19.73 10.36
N ARG A 263 -16.41 -18.88 10.48
CA ARG A 263 -17.81 -19.29 10.31
C ARG A 263 -18.24 -19.36 8.83
N GLY A 264 -17.38 -18.95 7.89
CA GLY A 264 -17.71 -18.83 6.47
C GLY A 264 -18.64 -17.65 6.15
N GLU A 265 -18.70 -16.65 7.03
CA GLU A 265 -19.44 -15.41 6.82
C GLU A 265 -18.60 -14.44 5.99
N ASN A 266 -19.25 -13.69 5.09
CA ASN A 266 -18.59 -12.64 4.33
C ASN A 266 -18.64 -11.34 5.15
N TRP A 267 -17.48 -10.88 5.62
CA TRP A 267 -17.31 -9.58 6.24
C TRP A 267 -16.13 -8.85 5.60
N ASP A 268 -16.42 -7.66 5.08
CA ASP A 268 -15.46 -6.71 4.53
C ASP A 268 -14.68 -6.00 5.65
N LEU A 269 -13.42 -6.40 5.85
CA LEU A 269 -12.53 -5.79 6.85
C LEU A 269 -12.17 -4.34 6.50
N ARG A 270 -11.93 -4.07 5.20
CA ARG A 270 -11.57 -2.74 4.70
C ARG A 270 -12.64 -1.72 5.01
N ARG A 271 -13.91 -2.09 4.83
CA ARG A 271 -15.04 -1.23 5.21
C ARG A 271 -15.05 -0.96 6.71
N GLY A 272 -14.81 -1.97 7.54
CA GLY A 272 -14.74 -1.80 8.99
C GLY A 272 -13.65 -0.80 9.41
N PHE A 273 -12.51 -0.76 8.71
CA PHE A 273 -11.41 0.17 9.02
C PHE A 273 -11.75 1.65 8.70
N LEU A 274 -12.81 1.89 7.93
CA LEU A 274 -13.24 3.22 7.51
C LEU A 274 -14.41 3.77 8.34
N GLU A 275 -15.13 2.92 9.07
CA GLU A 275 -16.28 3.29 9.92
C GLU A 275 -15.81 3.74 11.31
#